data_AF-A0A1C5ZLK5-F1
#
_entry.id   AF-A0A1C5ZLK5-F1
#
_cell.length_a   1.000
_cell.length_b   1.000
_cell.length_c   1.000
_cell.angle_alpha   90.00
_cell.angle_beta   90.00
_cell.angle_gamma   90.00
#
_symmetry.space_group_name_H-M   'P 1'
#
loop_
_entity.id
_entity.type
_entity.pdbx_description
1 polymer ?
#
loop_
_entity_poly.entity_id
_entity_poly.type
_entity_poly.pdbx_seq_one_letter_code
_entity_poly.pdbx_strand_id
1 'polypeptide(L)'
;MNRQRKKKESAVKMIFLILIAVLVMTAAIYVVVRVFGKISSDYKELDFSKAEETTHIEIDTDEGPKAGWYETDEGWRYYLDEKNFVTDAWKEIGGYLYHFGEDGFMITGEWKQEGQIFTFHDTKGYLKKIETDLDYVPESTGENLDSLVRTNAFWCFLKDEEGTGLFKTIMYRRTVENKIMVLGGESAPERTTKNSMRAYGDYVYFLPKVKESQLSRLSEAEKGLCNKLFRMMPGRNTKELIAENVEGYLVLDDIIYYSQGGKILSATSGTEMATGEARYSVVIKDDSCYLVDEMGNPAVAESGNSVNVGDRIYRIEEDALIKYVKHGQLTIDGKTYYLGGSGTNTSVNVKQDGRDTGIIKETYGVQSYCIVDNQIYYSSYVEKTASGEWYSQIFKTDMDGQNKQAVSERFPGVMQNMYYYEDEGQIYGEYHPAIWKQAYGVAAVISRDGNIYRINDSSARTGKHVDGNDMLEIVMARDGKVICLWHDCDWNRSSGITSVLWSKAIELNSGDRVLIDMAAGTAPEESSATEETDAIVQPIITPPSDISPSNTPTVAPVNPSINNDPLISTDKPGQETLPTPTVPPVSEPSGNVQIIPIG
;
A
#
# COMPACT_ATOMS: atom_id res chain seq x y z
N MET A 1 27.12 34.11 -29.40
CA MET A 1 27.51 33.80 -28.02
C MET A 1 27.51 32.28 -27.80
N ASN A 2 28.66 31.76 -27.37
CA ASN A 2 28.96 30.42 -26.82
C ASN A 2 28.14 29.19 -27.24
N ARG A 3 28.69 28.46 -28.22
CA ARG A 3 28.56 27.00 -28.34
C ARG A 3 29.39 26.34 -27.22
N GLN A 4 28.76 25.89 -26.14
CA GLN A 4 29.39 24.96 -25.20
C GLN A 4 29.26 23.52 -25.73
N ARG A 5 30.39 22.95 -26.13
CA ARG A 5 30.56 21.51 -26.40
C ARG A 5 30.31 20.72 -25.10
N LYS A 6 29.30 19.83 -25.09
CA LYS A 6 29.18 18.77 -24.07
C LYS A 6 30.46 17.93 -24.11
N LYS A 7 31.19 17.90 -22.99
CA LYS A 7 32.34 17.02 -22.75
C LYS A 7 31.83 15.57 -22.88
N LYS A 8 32.34 14.82 -23.85
CA LYS A 8 32.25 13.35 -23.83
C LYS A 8 32.91 12.88 -22.53
N GLU A 9 32.14 12.28 -21.62
CA GLU A 9 32.74 11.53 -20.53
C GLU A 9 33.63 10.45 -21.13
N SER A 10 34.90 10.46 -20.70
CA SER A 10 35.93 9.61 -21.26
C SER A 10 35.63 8.17 -20.89
N ALA A 11 35.49 7.30 -21.89
CA ALA A 11 35.37 5.84 -21.72
C ALA A 11 36.46 5.26 -20.79
N VAL A 12 37.59 5.95 -20.66
CA VAL A 12 38.68 5.62 -19.74
C VAL A 12 38.24 5.67 -18.26
N LYS A 13 37.36 6.59 -17.85
CA LYS A 13 36.85 6.66 -16.47
C LYS A 13 35.93 5.49 -16.13
N MET A 14 35.12 5.06 -17.09
CA MET A 14 34.23 3.91 -16.93
C MET A 14 35.04 2.61 -16.84
N ILE A 15 36.06 2.45 -17.68
CA ILE A 15 36.99 1.31 -17.63
C ILE A 15 37.75 1.28 -16.29
N PHE A 16 38.16 2.45 -15.77
CA PHE A 16 38.85 2.53 -14.48
C PHE A 16 37.94 2.16 -13.30
N LEU A 17 36.67 2.57 -13.31
CA LEU A 17 35.69 2.18 -12.28
C LEU A 17 35.36 0.68 -12.33
N ILE A 18 35.25 0.09 -13.53
CA ILE A 18 35.06 -1.36 -13.68
C ILE A 18 36.28 -2.12 -13.13
N LEU A 19 37.50 -1.64 -13.38
CA LEU A 19 38.71 -2.25 -12.83
C LEU A 19 38.75 -2.17 -11.29
N ILE A 20 38.31 -1.07 -10.69
CA ILE A 20 38.20 -0.94 -9.22
C ILE A 20 37.12 -1.89 -8.68
N ALA A 21 35.95 -1.98 -9.32
CA ALA A 21 34.89 -2.88 -8.91
C ALA A 21 35.31 -4.36 -8.96
N VAL A 22 36.06 -4.75 -10.01
CA VAL A 22 36.65 -6.09 -10.12
C VAL A 22 37.68 -6.31 -9.01
N LEU A 23 38.52 -5.31 -8.68
CA LEU A 23 39.51 -5.42 -7.63
C LEU A 23 38.85 -5.59 -6.24
N VAL A 24 37.79 -4.83 -5.97
CA VAL A 24 37.00 -4.97 -4.73
C VAL A 24 36.30 -6.32 -4.67
N MET A 25 35.69 -6.81 -5.76
CA MET A 25 35.11 -8.15 -5.81
C MET A 25 36.16 -9.25 -5.60
N THR A 26 37.36 -9.12 -6.20
CA THR A 26 38.42 -10.11 -5.97
C THR A 26 38.94 -10.08 -4.53
N ALA A 27 38.99 -8.92 -3.88
CA ALA A 27 39.33 -8.81 -2.46
C ALA A 27 38.24 -9.41 -1.57
N ALA A 28 36.96 -9.17 -1.88
CA ALA A 28 35.83 -9.77 -1.16
C ALA A 28 35.82 -11.30 -1.30
N ILE A 29 36.05 -11.82 -2.51
CA ILE A 29 36.19 -13.27 -2.76
C ILE A 29 37.41 -13.83 -2.02
N TYR A 30 38.54 -13.12 -2.01
CA TYR A 30 39.73 -13.55 -1.27
C TYR A 30 39.49 -13.60 0.25
N VAL A 31 38.73 -12.65 0.81
CA VAL A 31 38.32 -12.66 2.23
C VAL A 31 37.40 -13.84 2.52
N VAL A 32 36.39 -14.09 1.67
CA VAL A 32 35.48 -15.24 1.82
C VAL A 32 36.26 -16.56 1.73
N VAL A 33 37.20 -16.69 0.79
CA VAL A 33 38.06 -17.89 0.64
C VAL A 33 39.04 -18.03 1.81
N ARG A 34 39.56 -16.93 2.38
CA ARG A 34 40.37 -16.96 3.62
C ARG A 34 39.56 -17.42 4.83
N VAL A 35 38.31 -16.96 4.95
CA VAL A 35 37.40 -17.36 6.03
C VAL A 35 37.01 -18.82 5.87
N PHE A 36 36.62 -19.26 4.66
CA PHE A 36 36.34 -20.67 4.37
C PHE A 36 37.56 -21.58 4.48
N GLY A 37 38.76 -21.10 4.13
CA GLY A 37 40.00 -21.86 4.28
C GLY A 37 40.43 -22.04 5.73
N LYS A 38 40.12 -21.07 6.61
CA LYS A 38 40.35 -21.19 8.06
C LYS A 38 39.33 -22.16 8.68
N ILE A 39 38.06 -22.05 8.30
CA ILE A 39 37.00 -22.99 8.70
C ILE A 39 37.31 -24.41 8.17
N SER A 40 37.70 -24.60 6.91
CA SER A 40 38.04 -25.93 6.39
C SER A 40 39.29 -26.56 7.02
N SER A 41 40.24 -25.76 7.50
CA SER A 41 41.44 -26.25 8.20
C SER A 41 41.08 -26.80 9.57
N ASP A 42 40.19 -26.11 10.29
CA ASP A 42 39.75 -26.49 11.64
C ASP A 42 38.85 -27.75 11.62
N TYR A 43 38.32 -28.14 10.45
CA TYR A 43 37.49 -29.34 10.27
C TYR A 43 38.25 -30.55 9.71
N LYS A 44 39.55 -30.40 9.40
CA LYS A 44 40.43 -31.53 8.99
C LYS A 44 41.15 -32.20 10.17
N GLU A 45 41.11 -31.60 11.36
CA GLU A 45 41.70 -32.20 12.58
C GLU A 45 40.73 -33.12 13.34
N LEU A 46 39.50 -33.29 12.85
CA LEU A 46 38.50 -34.20 13.43
C LEU A 46 38.28 -35.43 12.54
N ASP A 47 39.35 -36.19 12.29
CA ASP A 47 39.26 -37.55 11.72
C ASP A 47 39.16 -38.56 12.88
N PHE A 48 37.93 -38.93 13.23
CA PHE A 48 37.64 -40.00 14.18
C PHE A 48 37.76 -41.36 13.50
N SER A 49 38.99 -41.88 13.40
CA SER A 49 39.21 -43.27 13.02
C SER A 49 40.42 -43.90 13.72
N LYS A 50 40.29 -44.25 15.01
CA LYS A 50 40.90 -45.49 15.56
C LYS A 50 40.39 -45.88 16.94
N ALA A 51 40.08 -47.17 17.07
CA ALA A 51 39.87 -47.88 18.33
C ALA A 51 41.21 -48.27 18.99
N GLU A 52 41.28 -48.21 20.32
CA GLU A 52 41.66 -49.28 21.28
C GLU A 52 42.14 -48.76 22.65
N GLU A 53 41.48 -49.28 23.69
CA GLU A 53 41.93 -49.78 25.01
C GLU A 53 42.83 -48.99 25.99
N THR A 54 42.21 -48.72 27.15
CA THR A 54 42.65 -48.88 28.57
C THR A 54 44.01 -48.36 29.05
N THR A 55 44.02 -47.45 30.05
CA THR A 55 44.18 -47.76 31.50
C THR A 55 44.26 -46.47 32.34
N HIS A 56 43.76 -46.56 33.58
CA HIS A 56 43.61 -45.53 34.60
C HIS A 56 44.90 -44.78 35.00
N ILE A 57 44.76 -43.53 35.48
CA ILE A 57 45.20 -43.05 36.81
C ILE A 57 44.45 -41.73 37.12
N GLU A 58 43.78 -41.68 38.28
CA GLU A 58 43.21 -40.47 38.88
C GLU A 58 44.30 -39.47 39.26
N ILE A 59 44.14 -38.22 38.85
CA ILE A 59 44.65 -37.05 39.57
C ILE A 59 43.53 -36.02 39.63
N ASP A 60 43.01 -35.87 40.84
CA ASP A 60 42.15 -34.79 41.31
C ASP A 60 42.78 -33.43 40.98
N THR A 61 42.15 -32.72 40.05
CA THR A 61 42.28 -31.28 39.90
C THR A 61 40.89 -30.74 39.62
N ASP A 62 40.42 -29.91 40.54
CA ASP A 62 39.18 -29.13 40.54
C ASP A 62 39.14 -28.17 39.33
N GLU A 63 39.03 -28.72 38.11
CA GLU A 63 38.60 -27.98 36.93
C GLU A 63 37.09 -27.84 37.06
N GLY A 64 36.63 -26.61 37.30
CA GLY A 64 35.21 -26.27 37.32
C GLY A 64 34.47 -26.74 36.05
N PRO A 65 33.12 -26.66 36.05
CA PRO A 65 32.32 -27.22 34.98
C PRO A 65 32.76 -26.66 33.60
N LYS A 66 32.76 -27.53 32.58
CA LYS A 66 33.10 -27.17 31.20
C LYS A 66 31.82 -26.76 30.48
N ALA A 67 31.90 -25.84 29.53
CA ALA A 67 30.72 -25.44 28.76
C ALA A 67 30.09 -26.66 28.07
N GLY A 68 28.76 -26.81 28.16
CA GLY A 68 28.06 -27.94 27.56
C GLY A 68 26.83 -28.41 28.32
N TRP A 69 26.29 -29.54 27.87
CA TRP A 69 25.10 -30.19 28.44
C TRP A 69 25.43 -30.99 29.70
N TYR A 70 24.61 -30.83 30.72
CA TYR A 70 24.68 -31.56 31.98
C TYR A 70 23.34 -32.23 32.26
N GLU A 71 23.35 -33.55 32.40
CA GLU A 71 22.19 -34.33 32.82
C GLU A 71 22.15 -34.42 34.35
N THR A 72 20.97 -34.18 34.92
CA THR A 72 20.70 -34.41 36.34
C THR A 72 19.45 -35.28 36.48
N ASP A 73 19.17 -35.75 37.70
CA ASP A 73 17.96 -36.52 38.01
C ASP A 73 16.65 -35.76 37.71
N GLU A 74 16.72 -34.42 37.66
CA GLU A 74 15.58 -33.53 37.42
C GLU A 74 15.46 -33.08 35.96
N GLY A 75 16.54 -33.20 35.17
CA GLY A 75 16.53 -32.86 33.74
C GLY A 75 17.88 -32.37 33.21
N TRP A 76 17.85 -31.80 32.00
CA TRP A 76 19.05 -31.31 31.32
C TRP A 76 19.27 -29.82 31.61
N ARG A 77 20.52 -29.44 31.87
CA ARG A 77 20.97 -28.05 32.00
C ARG A 77 22.08 -27.75 31.01
N TYR A 78 22.31 -26.47 30.71
CA TYR A 78 23.42 -26.04 29.86
C TYR A 78 24.32 -25.04 30.57
N TYR A 79 25.61 -25.36 30.66
CA TYR A 79 26.61 -24.53 31.32
C TYR A 79 27.31 -23.62 30.32
N LEU A 80 27.40 -22.33 30.63
CA LEU A 80 28.18 -21.36 29.86
C LEU A 80 29.64 -21.33 30.33
N ASP A 81 30.54 -20.95 29.44
CA ASP A 81 31.97 -20.74 29.75
C ASP A 81 32.22 -19.69 30.87
N GLU A 82 31.23 -18.85 31.18
CA GLU A 82 31.26 -17.81 32.23
C GLU A 82 30.80 -18.26 33.64
N LYS A 83 30.86 -19.55 33.93
CA LYS A 83 30.54 -20.20 35.22
C LYS A 83 29.06 -20.32 35.64
N ASN A 84 28.11 -19.89 34.81
CA ASN A 84 26.69 -19.94 35.13
C ASN A 84 25.92 -20.88 34.18
N PHE A 85 24.90 -21.56 34.71
CA PHE A 85 23.93 -22.27 33.87
C PHE A 85 22.99 -21.27 33.20
N VAL A 86 22.51 -21.61 32.01
CA VAL A 86 21.44 -20.86 31.34
C VAL A 86 20.15 -21.00 32.14
N THR A 87 19.51 -19.88 32.46
CA THR A 87 18.26 -19.80 33.23
C THR A 87 17.35 -18.75 32.59
N ASP A 88 16.05 -19.04 32.49
CA ASP A 88 15.01 -18.15 31.95
C ASP A 88 15.41 -17.50 30.61
N ALA A 89 15.91 -18.32 29.69
CA ALA A 89 16.47 -17.81 28.45
C ALA A 89 16.39 -18.81 27.29
N TRP A 90 16.28 -18.24 26.10
CA TRP A 90 16.46 -18.95 24.85
C TRP A 90 17.95 -19.14 24.53
N LYS A 91 18.31 -20.28 23.93
CA LYS A 91 19.68 -20.54 23.47
C LYS A 91 19.69 -21.38 22.20
N GLU A 92 20.47 -20.94 21.21
CA GLU A 92 20.82 -21.77 20.07
C GLU A 92 22.05 -22.61 20.40
N ILE A 93 21.92 -23.93 20.28
CA ILE A 93 22.98 -24.90 20.57
C ILE A 93 22.99 -25.93 19.44
N GLY A 94 24.09 -26.01 18.70
CA GLY A 94 24.25 -26.99 17.62
C GLY A 94 23.22 -26.84 16.48
N GLY A 95 22.77 -25.61 16.18
CA GLY A 95 21.77 -25.33 15.14
C GLY A 95 20.32 -25.59 15.55
N TYR A 96 20.08 -25.92 16.82
CA TYR A 96 18.75 -26.11 17.39
C TYR A 96 18.47 -25.06 18.47
N LEU A 97 17.22 -24.62 18.57
CA LEU A 97 16.80 -23.62 19.54
C LEU A 97 16.19 -24.31 20.77
N TYR A 98 16.60 -23.87 21.97
CA TYR A 98 16.17 -24.40 23.26
C TYR A 98 15.70 -23.27 24.16
N HIS A 99 14.82 -23.58 25.10
CA HIS A 99 14.46 -22.67 26.18
C HIS A 99 14.79 -23.33 27.53
N PHE A 100 15.32 -22.56 28.47
CA PHE A 100 15.61 -23.00 29.83
C PHE A 100 14.70 -22.27 30.80
N GLY A 101 14.08 -22.99 31.74
CA GLY A 101 13.24 -22.41 32.78
C GLY A 101 14.03 -21.57 33.79
N GLU A 102 13.32 -20.89 34.69
CA GLU A 102 13.92 -20.12 35.79
C GLU A 102 14.82 -20.97 36.69
N ASP A 103 14.51 -22.27 36.81
CA ASP A 103 15.31 -23.26 37.55
C ASP A 103 16.58 -23.71 36.81
N GLY A 104 16.74 -23.33 35.55
CA GLY A 104 17.87 -23.67 34.68
C GLY A 104 17.73 -25.01 33.95
N PHE A 105 16.58 -25.67 34.03
CA PHE A 105 16.31 -26.88 33.29
C PHE A 105 15.76 -26.59 31.90
N MET A 106 16.21 -27.36 30.92
CA MET A 106 15.74 -27.34 29.55
C MET A 106 14.25 -27.71 29.50
N ILE A 107 13.46 -26.86 28.84
CA ILE A 107 12.03 -27.10 28.65
C ILE A 107 11.81 -28.20 27.60
N THR A 108 10.84 -29.09 27.88
CA THR A 108 10.37 -30.14 26.98
C THR A 108 8.85 -30.08 26.87
N GLY A 109 8.27 -30.61 25.78
CA GLY A 109 6.82 -30.60 25.58
C GLY A 109 6.28 -29.21 25.23
N GLU A 110 5.07 -28.88 25.67
CA GLU A 110 4.44 -27.59 25.38
C GLU A 110 4.72 -26.54 26.45
N TRP A 111 5.07 -25.34 26.00
CA TRP A 111 5.25 -24.17 26.86
C TRP A 111 4.61 -22.94 26.20
N LYS A 112 3.98 -22.10 27.02
CA LYS A 112 3.22 -20.93 26.54
C LYS A 112 3.82 -19.66 27.14
N GLN A 113 4.11 -18.70 26.30
CA GLN A 113 4.58 -17.38 26.73
C GLN A 113 4.16 -16.34 25.71
N GLU A 114 3.79 -15.15 26.21
CA GLU A 114 3.45 -13.98 25.37
C GLU A 114 2.58 -14.37 24.16
N GLY A 115 1.44 -15.02 24.40
CA GLY A 115 0.49 -15.43 23.36
C GLY A 115 1.02 -16.32 22.25
N GLN A 116 2.14 -17.02 22.47
CA GLN A 116 2.66 -18.08 21.61
C GLN A 116 2.68 -19.41 22.39
N ILE A 117 2.53 -20.51 21.65
CA ILE A 117 2.69 -21.89 22.10
C ILE A 117 3.94 -22.43 21.42
N PHE A 118 4.90 -22.83 22.24
CA PHE A 118 6.16 -23.43 21.82
C PHE A 118 6.09 -24.94 22.11
N THR A 119 6.26 -25.76 21.08
CA THR A 119 6.34 -27.22 21.24
C THR A 119 7.78 -27.65 21.07
N PHE A 120 8.37 -28.15 22.13
CA PHE A 120 9.73 -28.72 22.17
C PHE A 120 9.69 -30.23 22.02
N HIS A 121 10.78 -30.82 21.56
CA HIS A 121 10.92 -32.27 21.52
C HIS A 121 10.86 -32.87 22.94
N ASP A 122 10.03 -33.88 23.15
CA ASP A 122 9.73 -34.45 24.49
C ASP A 122 10.97 -34.90 25.27
N THR A 123 11.97 -35.48 24.59
CA THR A 123 13.23 -35.92 25.23
C THR A 123 14.43 -35.02 24.94
N LYS A 124 14.57 -34.54 23.70
CA LYS A 124 15.73 -33.77 23.24
C LYS A 124 15.58 -32.26 23.44
N GLY A 125 14.41 -31.74 23.81
CA GLY A 125 14.16 -30.34 24.17
C GLY A 125 14.37 -29.25 23.11
N TYR A 126 14.76 -29.59 21.87
CA TYR A 126 14.81 -28.58 20.81
C TYR A 126 13.41 -28.17 20.34
N LEU A 127 13.26 -26.91 19.97
CA LEU A 127 12.02 -26.33 19.46
C LEU A 127 11.61 -26.99 18.13
N LYS A 128 10.38 -27.49 18.07
CA LYS A 128 9.81 -28.12 16.87
C LYS A 128 8.75 -27.27 16.19
N LYS A 129 8.00 -26.48 16.97
CA LYS A 129 6.85 -25.74 16.47
C LYS A 129 6.62 -24.48 17.29
N ILE A 130 6.15 -23.43 16.61
CA ILE A 130 5.65 -22.19 17.22
C ILE A 130 4.24 -21.96 16.68
N GLU A 131 3.27 -21.74 17.55
CA GLU A 131 1.89 -21.45 17.18
C GLU A 131 1.39 -20.23 17.94
N THR A 132 0.63 -19.37 17.27
CA THR A 132 -0.06 -18.28 17.98
C THR A 132 -1.13 -18.89 18.89
N ASP A 133 -1.12 -18.54 20.17
CA ASP A 133 -2.18 -18.91 21.11
C ASP A 133 -3.41 -18.01 20.88
N LEU A 134 -4.37 -18.49 20.09
CA LEU A 134 -5.58 -17.76 19.74
C LEU A 134 -6.56 -17.59 20.92
N ASP A 135 -6.30 -18.25 22.05
CA ASP A 135 -7.05 -18.12 23.30
C ASP A 135 -6.30 -17.30 24.36
N TYR A 136 -5.15 -16.72 23.99
CA TYR A 136 -4.36 -15.89 24.88
C TYR A 136 -5.11 -14.65 25.35
N VAL A 137 -5.12 -14.47 26.68
CA VAL A 137 -5.59 -13.27 27.35
C VAL A 137 -4.39 -12.68 28.09
N PRO A 138 -3.90 -11.49 27.70
CA PRO A 138 -2.80 -10.85 28.40
C PRO A 138 -3.21 -10.46 29.81
N GLU A 139 -2.23 -10.37 30.71
CA GLU A 139 -2.44 -9.79 32.02
C GLU A 139 -2.91 -8.33 31.90
N SER A 140 -3.80 -7.91 32.79
CA SER A 140 -4.32 -6.54 32.78
C SER A 140 -3.18 -5.57 33.08
N THR A 141 -2.87 -4.70 32.11
CA THR A 141 -1.89 -3.63 32.26
C THR A 141 -2.44 -2.43 33.05
N GLY A 142 -3.75 -2.42 33.35
CA GLY A 142 -4.47 -1.27 33.88
C GLY A 142 -4.75 -0.18 32.84
N GLU A 143 -4.23 -0.31 31.62
CA GLU A 143 -4.49 0.60 30.51
C GLU A 143 -5.71 0.13 29.72
N ASN A 144 -6.60 1.07 29.37
CA ASN A 144 -7.82 0.77 28.59
C ASN A 144 -7.52 0.78 27.07
N LEU A 145 -6.54 -0.01 26.64
CA LEU A 145 -6.14 -0.13 25.23
C LEU A 145 -6.07 -1.61 24.81
N ASP A 146 -6.67 -1.92 23.66
CA ASP A 146 -6.74 -3.29 23.16
C ASP A 146 -5.40 -3.70 22.52
N SER A 147 -4.86 -4.84 22.96
CA SER A 147 -3.61 -5.41 22.42
C SER A 147 -2.40 -4.46 22.45
N LEU A 148 -2.27 -3.69 23.52
CA LEU A 148 -1.15 -2.76 23.71
C LEU A 148 0.20 -3.48 23.69
N VAL A 149 1.11 -3.00 22.83
CA VAL A 149 2.53 -3.37 22.80
C VAL A 149 3.39 -2.10 22.78
N ARG A 150 4.59 -2.14 23.37
CA ARG A 150 5.45 -0.94 23.45
C ARG A 150 6.93 -1.26 23.52
N THR A 151 7.73 -0.30 23.09
CA THR A 151 9.17 -0.21 23.32
C THR A 151 9.46 1.16 23.93
N ASN A 152 10.74 1.51 24.11
CA ASN A 152 11.10 2.87 24.54
C ASN A 152 10.81 3.93 23.46
N ALA A 153 10.68 3.52 22.19
CA ALA A 153 10.54 4.43 21.05
C ALA A 153 9.08 4.71 20.66
N PHE A 154 8.17 3.74 20.88
CA PHE A 154 6.77 3.87 20.51
C PHE A 154 5.89 2.86 21.28
N TRP A 155 4.59 3.04 21.13
CA TRP A 155 3.56 2.11 21.57
C TRP A 155 2.53 1.94 20.45
N CYS A 156 2.02 0.72 20.30
CA CYS A 156 1.01 0.32 19.32
C CYS A 156 -0.16 -0.36 20.01
N PHE A 157 -1.37 -0.16 19.51
CA PHE A 157 -2.60 -0.76 20.04
C PHE A 157 -3.64 -0.85 18.94
N LEU A 158 -4.69 -1.63 19.15
CA LEU A 158 -5.79 -1.74 18.19
C LEU A 158 -6.85 -0.68 18.47
N LYS A 159 -7.29 0.00 17.41
CA LYS A 159 -8.38 0.96 17.49
C LYS A 159 -9.66 0.25 17.95
N ASP A 160 -10.37 0.85 18.89
CA ASP A 160 -11.68 0.38 19.29
C ASP A 160 -12.71 0.82 18.24
N GLU A 161 -13.14 -0.12 17.41
CA GLU A 161 -14.06 0.14 16.31
C GLU A 161 -15.27 -0.79 16.44
N GLU A 162 -16.39 -0.25 16.95
CA GLU A 162 -17.66 -0.97 16.99
C GLU A 162 -18.09 -1.41 15.58
N GLY A 163 -18.49 -2.67 15.42
CA GLY A 163 -19.00 -3.21 14.15
C GLY A 163 -17.93 -3.56 13.11
N THR A 164 -16.64 -3.34 13.39
CA THR A 164 -15.56 -3.84 12.53
C THR A 164 -15.35 -5.34 12.74
N GLY A 165 -14.92 -6.04 11.69
CA GLY A 165 -14.68 -7.48 11.71
C GLY A 165 -13.57 -7.92 12.68
N LEU A 166 -13.00 -9.11 12.45
CA LEU A 166 -11.96 -9.64 13.34
C LEU A 166 -10.63 -8.86 13.23
N PHE A 167 -10.40 -8.19 12.10
CA PHE A 167 -9.20 -7.41 11.84
C PHE A 167 -9.46 -5.95 12.23
N LYS A 168 -8.66 -5.43 13.15
CA LYS A 168 -8.75 -4.05 13.63
C LYS A 168 -7.57 -3.23 13.15
N THR A 169 -7.80 -1.93 12.98
CA THR A 169 -6.78 -0.94 12.62
C THR A 169 -5.70 -0.84 13.70
N ILE A 170 -4.44 -0.86 13.29
CA ILE A 170 -3.29 -0.68 14.17
C ILE A 170 -3.03 0.83 14.33
N MET A 171 -3.10 1.30 15.56
CA MET A 171 -2.73 2.66 15.96
C MET A 171 -1.32 2.65 16.55
N TYR A 172 -0.59 3.76 16.39
CA TYR A 172 0.67 3.96 17.07
C TYR A 172 0.84 5.40 17.56
N ARG A 173 1.74 5.58 18.51
CA ARG A 173 2.30 6.90 18.85
C ARG A 173 3.78 6.73 19.19
N ARG A 174 4.62 7.60 18.65
CA ARG A 174 6.04 7.64 18.99
C ARG A 174 6.25 8.42 20.28
N THR A 175 7.25 8.04 21.08
CA THR A 175 7.51 8.65 22.40
C THR A 175 7.77 10.16 22.32
N VAL A 176 8.33 10.64 21.20
CA VAL A 176 8.61 12.06 20.95
C VAL A 176 7.44 12.83 20.33
N GLU A 177 6.33 12.14 20.03
CA GLU A 177 5.15 12.72 19.37
C GLU A 177 3.96 12.73 20.34
N ASN A 178 3.07 13.73 20.17
CA ASN A 178 1.85 13.85 20.96
C ASN A 178 0.59 13.41 20.22
N LYS A 179 0.73 13.00 18.96
CA LYS A 179 -0.38 12.57 18.11
C LYS A 179 -0.39 11.05 18.00
N ILE A 180 -1.59 10.48 18.06
CA ILE A 180 -1.84 9.08 17.73
C ILE A 180 -2.11 9.02 16.23
N MET A 181 -1.43 8.11 15.56
CA MET A 181 -1.46 7.95 14.11
C MET A 181 -1.88 6.53 13.74
N VAL A 182 -2.43 6.36 12.54
CA VAL A 182 -2.73 5.05 11.95
C VAL A 182 -1.47 4.47 11.32
N LEU A 183 -1.12 3.22 11.67
CA LEU A 183 -0.02 2.51 11.03
C LEU A 183 -0.39 2.23 9.56
N GLY A 184 0.49 2.56 8.62
CA GLY A 184 0.18 2.51 7.18
C GLY A 184 -0.59 3.72 6.63
N GLY A 185 -1.09 4.61 7.49
CA GLY A 185 -1.82 5.83 7.11
C GLY A 185 -3.34 5.68 7.09
N GLU A 186 -4.05 6.81 7.13
CA GLU A 186 -5.53 6.86 7.26
C GLU A 186 -6.28 6.30 6.04
N SER A 187 -5.68 6.38 4.85
CA SER A 187 -6.30 5.94 3.60
C SER A 187 -6.21 4.44 3.36
N ALA A 188 -5.21 3.77 3.91
CA ALA A 188 -4.98 2.34 3.77
C ALA A 188 -4.31 1.76 5.04
N PRO A 189 -5.07 1.64 6.15
CA PRO A 189 -4.54 1.20 7.44
C PRO A 189 -3.96 -0.23 7.39
N GLU A 190 -2.87 -0.44 8.12
CA GLU A 190 -2.45 -1.79 8.51
C GLU A 190 -3.38 -2.33 9.59
N ARG A 191 -3.77 -3.59 9.44
CA ARG A 191 -4.77 -4.24 10.31
C ARG A 191 -4.25 -5.58 10.78
N THR A 192 -4.65 -5.95 11.99
CA THR A 192 -4.36 -7.26 12.55
C THR A 192 -5.44 -7.69 13.54
N THR A 193 -5.34 -8.92 14.02
CA THR A 193 -6.25 -9.51 15.00
C THR A 193 -5.79 -9.21 16.43
N LYS A 194 -6.72 -9.32 17.37
CA LYS A 194 -6.45 -9.13 18.80
C LYS A 194 -5.26 -9.98 19.27
N ASN A 195 -4.42 -9.39 20.12
CA ASN A 195 -3.22 -9.97 20.73
C ASN A 195 -2.14 -10.49 19.75
N SER A 196 -2.25 -10.14 18.47
CA SER A 196 -1.40 -10.65 17.39
C SER A 196 -0.25 -9.70 17.01
N MET A 197 0.10 -8.76 17.89
CA MET A 197 1.21 -7.82 17.72
C MET A 197 2.29 -8.02 18.77
N ARG A 198 3.57 -7.82 18.41
CA ARG A 198 4.68 -7.69 19.38
C ARG A 198 5.55 -6.51 18.97
N ALA A 199 6.28 -5.94 19.92
CA ALA A 199 7.16 -4.80 19.64
C ALA A 199 8.57 -5.13 20.14
N TYR A 200 9.53 -5.12 19.23
CA TYR A 200 10.94 -5.40 19.52
C TYR A 200 11.82 -4.39 18.78
N GLY A 201 12.74 -3.75 19.51
CA GLY A 201 13.58 -2.66 18.97
C GLY A 201 12.73 -1.53 18.39
N ASP A 202 12.95 -1.22 17.12
CA ASP A 202 12.23 -0.16 16.39
C ASP A 202 11.02 -0.68 15.58
N TYR A 203 10.73 -1.99 15.65
CA TYR A 203 9.70 -2.62 14.84
C TYR A 203 8.49 -3.07 15.67
N VAL A 204 7.30 -2.85 15.11
CA VAL A 204 6.11 -3.62 15.46
C VAL A 204 5.99 -4.81 14.50
N TYR A 205 5.78 -5.99 15.06
CA TYR A 205 5.52 -7.25 14.36
C TYR A 205 4.05 -7.56 14.48
N PHE A 206 3.42 -8.02 13.39
CA PHE A 206 2.01 -8.39 13.41
C PHE A 206 1.74 -9.60 12.51
N LEU A 207 0.97 -10.55 13.04
CA LEU A 207 0.57 -11.79 12.37
C LEU A 207 -0.94 -11.94 12.48
N PRO A 208 -1.74 -11.37 11.56
CA PRO A 208 -3.19 -11.51 11.61
C PRO A 208 -3.58 -12.99 11.51
N LYS A 209 -4.30 -13.50 12.51
CA LYS A 209 -4.62 -14.92 12.63
C LYS A 209 -5.95 -15.13 13.34
N VAL A 210 -6.75 -16.05 12.81
CA VAL A 210 -8.06 -16.41 13.35
C VAL A 210 -8.20 -17.92 13.50
N LYS A 211 -9.20 -18.36 14.28
CA LYS A 211 -9.55 -19.78 14.34
C LYS A 211 -10.12 -20.24 13.00
N GLU A 212 -9.98 -21.51 12.69
CA GLU A 212 -10.52 -22.09 11.44
C GLU A 212 -12.03 -21.82 11.29
N SER A 213 -12.79 -21.91 12.40
CA SER A 213 -14.22 -21.62 12.45
C SER A 213 -14.59 -20.16 12.14
N GLN A 214 -13.61 -19.25 12.13
CA GLN A 214 -13.79 -17.83 11.86
C GLN A 214 -13.39 -17.45 10.43
N LEU A 215 -12.76 -18.34 9.65
CA LEU A 215 -12.30 -18.05 8.29
C LEU A 215 -13.44 -17.62 7.35
N SER A 216 -14.64 -18.18 7.54
CA SER A 216 -15.83 -17.82 6.75
C SER A 216 -16.34 -16.40 7.04
N ARG A 217 -15.88 -15.77 8.12
CA ARG A 217 -16.24 -14.40 8.50
C ARG A 217 -15.30 -13.35 7.92
N LEU A 218 -14.18 -13.78 7.32
CA LEU A 218 -13.21 -12.89 6.69
C LEU A 218 -13.66 -12.51 5.28
N SER A 219 -13.49 -11.25 4.94
CA SER A 219 -13.51 -10.77 3.55
C SER A 219 -12.36 -11.40 2.74
N GLU A 220 -12.43 -11.37 1.42
CA GLU A 220 -11.34 -11.87 0.56
C GLU A 220 -10.01 -11.14 0.83
N ALA A 221 -10.06 -9.82 1.09
CA ALA A 221 -8.88 -9.05 1.46
C ALA A 221 -8.29 -9.52 2.81
N GLU A 222 -9.12 -9.75 3.83
CA GLU A 222 -8.65 -10.27 5.13
C GLU A 222 -8.09 -11.70 5.01
N LYS A 223 -8.68 -12.56 4.17
CA LYS A 223 -8.13 -13.89 3.88
C LYS A 223 -6.74 -13.78 3.25
N GLY A 224 -6.54 -12.83 2.35
CA GLY A 224 -5.24 -12.56 1.72
C GLY A 224 -4.16 -12.07 2.68
N LEU A 225 -4.53 -11.51 3.84
CA LEU A 225 -3.61 -11.05 4.89
C LEU A 225 -3.39 -12.09 6.00
N CYS A 226 -4.37 -12.97 6.24
CA CYS A 226 -4.32 -13.95 7.30
C CYS A 226 -3.11 -14.89 7.16
N ASN A 227 -2.45 -15.20 8.27
CA ASN A 227 -1.24 -16.03 8.35
C ASN A 227 0.01 -15.44 7.68
N LYS A 228 0.03 -14.15 7.33
CA LYS A 228 1.25 -13.47 6.87
C LYS A 228 1.89 -12.70 8.02
N LEU A 229 3.17 -12.95 8.27
CA LEU A 229 3.93 -12.24 9.29
C LEU A 229 4.56 -11.00 8.67
N PHE A 230 4.22 -9.85 9.23
CA PHE A 230 4.78 -8.57 8.83
C PHE A 230 5.56 -7.94 9.98
N ARG A 231 6.49 -7.04 9.62
CA ARG A 231 7.00 -6.04 10.54
C ARG A 231 7.03 -4.66 9.90
N MET A 232 6.89 -3.63 10.71
CA MET A 232 6.92 -2.24 10.25
C MET A 232 7.54 -1.35 11.31
N MET A 233 8.36 -0.38 10.88
CA MET A 233 8.78 0.71 11.77
C MET A 233 7.68 1.78 11.78
N PRO A 234 7.11 2.15 12.93
CA PRO A 234 6.08 3.18 12.98
C PRO A 234 6.56 4.52 12.41
N GLY A 235 5.78 5.09 11.49
CA GLY A 235 6.11 6.34 10.79
C GLY A 235 6.86 6.18 9.47
N ARG A 236 7.24 4.95 9.07
CA ARG A 236 7.72 4.67 7.70
C ARG A 236 6.54 4.49 6.74
N ASN A 237 6.83 4.62 5.45
CA ASN A 237 5.91 4.33 4.34
C ASN A 237 6.17 2.94 3.71
N THR A 238 6.96 2.10 4.39
CA THR A 238 7.25 0.73 3.99
C THR A 238 7.07 -0.23 5.16
N LYS A 239 6.69 -1.46 4.84
CA LYS A 239 6.64 -2.63 5.75
C LYS A 239 7.42 -3.79 5.12
N GLU A 240 7.72 -4.81 5.90
CA GLU A 240 8.35 -6.02 5.42
C GLU A 240 7.42 -7.23 5.59
N LEU A 241 7.20 -8.00 4.52
CA LEU A 241 6.62 -9.35 4.59
C LEU A 241 7.74 -10.33 4.94
N ILE A 242 7.70 -10.89 6.15
CA ILE A 242 8.70 -11.86 6.61
C ILE A 242 8.46 -13.22 5.98
N ALA A 243 7.24 -13.73 6.10
CA ALA A 243 6.84 -15.02 5.57
C ALA A 243 5.31 -15.14 5.48
N GLU A 244 4.85 -16.03 4.60
CA GLU A 244 3.44 -16.40 4.46
C GLU A 244 3.14 -17.73 5.15
N ASN A 245 1.86 -18.03 5.42
CA ASN A 245 1.44 -19.27 6.07
C ASN A 245 2.16 -19.55 7.40
N VAL A 246 2.41 -18.49 8.18
CA VAL A 246 3.10 -18.56 9.47
C VAL A 246 2.13 -19.02 10.56
N GLU A 247 2.53 -20.04 11.31
CA GLU A 247 1.76 -20.61 12.41
C GLU A 247 1.94 -19.82 13.71
N GLY A 248 3.17 -19.38 13.98
CA GLY A 248 3.58 -18.56 15.10
C GLY A 248 5.04 -18.12 14.92
N TYR A 249 5.49 -17.20 15.75
CA TYR A 249 6.83 -16.62 15.63
C TYR A 249 7.43 -16.22 16.97
N LEU A 250 8.74 -16.01 16.95
CA LEU A 250 9.58 -15.60 18.07
C LEU A 250 10.68 -14.68 17.53
N VAL A 251 11.00 -13.61 18.24
CA VAL A 251 12.10 -12.71 17.88
C VAL A 251 13.16 -12.78 18.97
N LEU A 252 14.40 -13.12 18.58
CA LEU A 252 15.56 -13.22 19.47
C LEU A 252 16.76 -12.57 18.79
N ASP A 253 17.41 -11.62 19.46
CA ASP A 253 18.64 -10.97 18.96
C ASP A 253 18.54 -10.54 17.49
N ASP A 254 17.44 -9.86 17.14
CA ASP A 254 17.08 -9.42 15.78
C ASP A 254 16.83 -10.53 14.73
N ILE A 255 16.86 -11.80 15.14
CA ILE A 255 16.47 -12.95 14.33
C ILE A 255 15.01 -13.30 14.59
N ILE A 256 14.25 -13.45 13.51
CA ILE A 256 12.84 -13.83 13.53
C ILE A 256 12.75 -15.32 13.24
N TYR A 257 12.45 -16.11 14.26
CA TYR A 257 12.12 -17.52 14.12
C TYR A 257 10.63 -17.68 13.91
N TYR A 258 10.23 -18.53 12.95
CA TYR A 258 8.81 -18.75 12.67
C TYR A 258 8.55 -20.18 12.23
N SER A 259 7.36 -20.68 12.56
CA SER A 259 6.91 -22.00 12.13
C SER A 259 6.15 -21.89 10.80
N GLN A 260 6.59 -22.67 9.81
CA GLN A 260 5.96 -22.74 8.49
C GLN A 260 6.10 -24.16 7.94
N GLY A 261 4.99 -24.78 7.55
CA GLY A 261 4.99 -26.11 6.93
C GLY A 261 5.60 -27.20 7.82
N GLY A 262 5.39 -27.10 9.14
CA GLY A 262 5.93 -28.04 10.13
C GLY A 262 7.44 -27.93 10.38
N LYS A 263 8.08 -26.83 9.98
CA LYS A 263 9.50 -26.55 10.24
C LYS A 263 9.66 -25.20 10.96
N ILE A 264 10.71 -25.10 11.77
CA ILE A 264 11.21 -23.82 12.26
C ILE A 264 12.16 -23.25 11.22
N LEU A 265 11.85 -22.06 10.74
CA LEU A 265 12.67 -21.26 9.83
C LEU A 265 13.07 -19.97 10.52
N SER A 266 14.07 -19.28 9.96
CA SER A 266 14.53 -17.99 10.49
C SER A 266 14.78 -16.97 9.38
N ALA A 267 14.64 -15.70 9.73
CA ALA A 267 14.93 -14.56 8.86
C ALA A 267 15.42 -13.36 9.71
N THR A 268 16.24 -12.50 9.12
CA THR A 268 16.66 -11.22 9.73
C THR A 268 15.91 -10.02 9.12
N SER A 269 15.28 -10.24 7.97
CA SER A 269 14.47 -9.26 7.23
C SER A 269 13.48 -9.96 6.31
N GLY A 270 12.49 -9.20 5.85
CA GLY A 270 11.51 -9.65 4.86
C GLY A 270 11.63 -8.93 3.52
N THR A 271 10.67 -9.20 2.65
CA THR A 271 10.47 -8.44 1.40
C THR A 271 9.86 -7.09 1.72
N GLU A 272 10.55 -6.01 1.38
CA GLU A 272 10.04 -4.64 1.57
C GLU A 272 8.86 -4.37 0.62
N MET A 273 7.83 -3.71 1.15
CA MET A 273 6.60 -3.36 0.45
C MET A 273 6.16 -1.96 0.85
N ALA A 274 5.61 -1.20 -0.10
CA ALA A 274 5.04 0.10 0.17
C ALA A 274 3.74 -0.01 0.99
N THR A 275 3.47 1.01 1.81
CA THR A 275 2.22 1.16 2.59
C THR A 275 1.48 2.43 2.18
N GLY A 276 0.26 2.63 2.70
CA GLY A 276 -0.52 3.82 2.39
C GLY A 276 -0.92 3.88 0.93
N GLU A 277 -0.81 5.06 0.30
CA GLU A 277 -1.16 5.25 -1.10
C GLU A 277 -0.19 4.54 -2.07
N ALA A 278 1.10 4.52 -1.71
CA ALA A 278 2.16 3.97 -2.54
C ALA A 278 2.05 2.44 -2.74
N ARG A 279 1.27 1.76 -1.88
CA ARG A 279 1.02 0.32 -2.00
C ARG A 279 0.30 -0.06 -3.30
N TYR A 280 -0.51 0.85 -3.84
CA TYR A 280 -1.23 0.58 -5.07
C TYR A 280 -0.40 0.98 -6.29
N SER A 281 -0.53 0.23 -7.38
CA SER A 281 0.05 0.57 -8.68
C SER A 281 -0.91 0.23 -9.81
N VAL A 282 -0.63 0.71 -11.02
CA VAL A 282 -1.45 0.44 -12.20
C VAL A 282 -0.65 -0.33 -13.23
N VAL A 283 -1.22 -1.43 -13.71
CA VAL A 283 -0.66 -2.27 -14.77
C VAL A 283 -1.50 -2.08 -16.03
N ILE A 284 -0.84 -1.92 -17.18
CA ILE A 284 -1.50 -1.90 -18.48
C ILE A 284 -1.44 -3.31 -19.09
N LYS A 285 -2.59 -3.87 -19.43
CA LYS A 285 -2.72 -5.15 -20.15
C LYS A 285 -3.83 -5.04 -21.17
N ASP A 286 -3.59 -5.50 -22.40
CA ASP A 286 -4.57 -5.53 -23.48
C ASP A 286 -5.29 -4.17 -23.67
N ASP A 287 -4.51 -3.08 -23.78
CA ASP A 287 -5.00 -1.71 -23.92
C ASP A 287 -5.92 -1.22 -22.76
N SER A 288 -5.87 -1.88 -21.59
CA SER A 288 -6.69 -1.58 -20.41
C SER A 288 -5.84 -1.38 -19.15
N CYS A 289 -6.33 -0.57 -18.20
CA CYS A 289 -5.66 -0.30 -16.93
C CYS A 289 -6.24 -1.18 -15.82
N TYR A 290 -5.38 -1.78 -15.00
CA TYR A 290 -5.74 -2.60 -13.85
C TYR A 290 -5.09 -2.06 -12.59
N LEU A 291 -5.87 -1.89 -11.52
CA LEU A 291 -5.34 -1.51 -10.21
C LEU A 291 -4.84 -2.74 -9.48
N VAL A 292 -3.60 -2.73 -9.02
CA VAL A 292 -3.01 -3.83 -8.25
C VAL A 292 -2.46 -3.36 -6.91
N ASP A 293 -2.45 -4.26 -5.92
CA ASP A 293 -1.87 -4.03 -4.60
C ASP A 293 -0.34 -4.14 -4.59
N GLU A 294 0.28 -4.05 -3.41
CA GLU A 294 1.74 -4.07 -3.25
C GLU A 294 2.37 -5.43 -3.62
N MET A 295 1.55 -6.47 -3.72
CA MET A 295 1.96 -7.83 -4.11
C MET A 295 1.68 -8.10 -5.60
N GLY A 296 1.10 -7.14 -6.33
CA GLY A 296 0.72 -7.28 -7.72
C GLY A 296 -0.60 -8.05 -7.94
N ASN A 297 -1.38 -8.31 -6.88
CA ASN A 297 -2.70 -8.91 -7.01
C ASN A 297 -3.74 -7.84 -7.41
N PRO A 298 -4.84 -8.21 -8.09
CA PRO A 298 -5.95 -7.30 -8.35
C PRO A 298 -6.43 -6.62 -7.05
N ALA A 299 -6.51 -5.29 -7.07
CA ALA A 299 -6.97 -4.53 -5.91
C ALA A 299 -8.43 -4.86 -5.59
N VAL A 300 -8.73 -5.03 -4.30
CA VAL A 300 -10.07 -5.38 -3.82
C VAL A 300 -10.69 -4.17 -3.12
N ALA A 301 -11.89 -3.78 -3.53
CA ALA A 301 -12.65 -2.75 -2.85
C ALA A 301 -13.16 -3.26 -1.50
N GLU A 302 -13.01 -2.46 -0.44
CA GLU A 302 -13.57 -2.80 0.89
C GLU A 302 -15.10 -2.85 0.86
N SER A 303 -15.73 -2.02 0.03
CA SER A 303 -17.18 -2.04 -0.21
C SER A 303 -17.52 -1.52 -1.61
N GLY A 304 -18.50 -2.14 -2.24
CA GLY A 304 -18.91 -1.81 -3.61
C GLY A 304 -17.79 -2.03 -4.62
N ASN A 305 -17.66 -1.12 -5.58
CA ASN A 305 -16.78 -1.27 -6.74
C ASN A 305 -15.73 -0.15 -6.82
N SER A 306 -15.38 0.46 -5.68
CA SER A 306 -14.45 1.60 -5.64
C SER A 306 -13.31 1.37 -4.66
N VAL A 307 -12.09 1.67 -5.07
CA VAL A 307 -10.90 1.70 -4.21
C VAL A 307 -10.47 3.16 -4.02
N ASN A 308 -10.39 3.61 -2.78
CA ASN A 308 -9.91 4.95 -2.44
C ASN A 308 -8.39 4.92 -2.23
N VAL A 309 -7.65 5.76 -2.95
CA VAL A 309 -6.19 5.88 -2.83
C VAL A 309 -5.82 7.36 -2.77
N GLY A 310 -5.72 7.88 -1.55
CA GLY A 310 -5.50 9.31 -1.32
C GLY A 310 -6.68 10.15 -1.78
N ASP A 311 -6.41 11.17 -2.59
CA ASP A 311 -7.42 12.04 -3.22
C ASP A 311 -8.01 11.45 -4.52
N ARG A 312 -7.92 10.13 -4.72
CA ARG A 312 -8.41 9.44 -5.92
C ARG A 312 -9.35 8.29 -5.57
N ILE A 313 -10.43 8.18 -6.34
CA ILE A 313 -11.42 7.11 -6.23
C ILE A 313 -11.40 6.33 -7.54
N TYR A 314 -10.85 5.12 -7.51
CA TYR A 314 -10.78 4.23 -8.66
C TYR A 314 -12.06 3.41 -8.73
N ARG A 315 -12.86 3.58 -9.78
CA ARG A 315 -13.97 2.68 -10.08
C ARG A 315 -13.42 1.45 -10.81
N ILE A 316 -13.58 0.28 -10.21
CA ILE A 316 -13.06 -0.98 -10.72
C ILE A 316 -14.17 -2.03 -11.00
N GLU A 317 -13.88 -3.02 -11.84
CA GLU A 317 -14.69 -4.24 -12.03
C GLU A 317 -14.10 -5.45 -11.26
N GLU A 318 -14.68 -6.64 -11.40
CA GLU A 318 -14.33 -7.86 -10.63
C GLU A 318 -12.84 -8.27 -10.73
N ASP A 319 -12.15 -7.94 -11.82
CA ASP A 319 -10.72 -8.24 -12.07
C ASP A 319 -9.79 -7.03 -11.82
N ALA A 320 -10.30 -6.03 -11.09
CA ALA A 320 -9.64 -4.74 -10.86
C ALA A 320 -9.39 -3.89 -12.12
N LEU A 321 -10.08 -4.18 -13.24
CA LEU A 321 -10.13 -3.31 -14.41
C LEU A 321 -10.65 -1.92 -14.01
N ILE A 322 -9.86 -0.89 -14.27
CA ILE A 322 -10.20 0.51 -13.98
C ILE A 322 -11.12 1.04 -15.08
N LYS A 323 -12.33 1.47 -14.68
CA LYS A 323 -13.30 2.12 -15.58
C LYS A 323 -13.07 3.61 -15.69
N TYR A 324 -12.84 4.26 -14.55
CA TYR A 324 -12.52 5.67 -14.45
C TYR A 324 -11.91 5.97 -13.06
N VAL A 325 -11.25 7.10 -12.95
CA VAL A 325 -10.75 7.69 -11.71
C VAL A 325 -11.46 9.01 -11.45
N LYS A 326 -11.92 9.23 -10.22
CA LYS A 326 -12.50 10.51 -9.78
C LYS A 326 -11.64 11.15 -8.72
N HIS A 327 -11.67 12.47 -8.67
CA HIS A 327 -11.16 13.20 -7.52
C HIS A 327 -11.99 12.85 -6.26
N GLY A 328 -11.29 12.39 -5.24
CA GLY A 328 -11.84 11.98 -3.96
C GLY A 328 -11.94 13.13 -2.97
N GLN A 329 -12.45 12.81 -1.78
CA GLN A 329 -12.43 13.75 -0.65
C GLN A 329 -11.18 13.48 0.17
N LEU A 330 -10.43 14.53 0.51
CA LEU A 330 -9.22 14.40 1.31
C LEU A 330 -9.48 14.83 2.75
N THR A 331 -9.18 13.97 3.72
CA THR A 331 -9.32 14.30 5.15
C THR A 331 -7.97 14.57 5.78
N ILE A 332 -7.78 15.79 6.27
CA ILE A 332 -6.55 16.25 6.94
C ILE A 332 -6.95 16.84 8.29
N ASP A 333 -6.35 16.33 9.38
CA ASP A 333 -6.63 16.79 10.75
C ASP A 333 -8.12 16.87 11.10
N GLY A 334 -8.89 15.86 10.69
CA GLY A 334 -10.34 15.78 10.95
C GLY A 334 -11.21 16.71 10.09
N LYS A 335 -10.62 17.41 9.11
CA LYS A 335 -11.31 18.24 8.12
C LYS A 335 -11.31 17.54 6.78
N THR A 336 -12.50 17.33 6.21
CA THR A 336 -12.65 16.72 4.89
C THR A 336 -12.88 17.80 3.84
N TYR A 337 -11.98 17.90 2.87
CA TYR A 337 -12.03 18.84 1.76
C TYR A 337 -12.70 18.20 0.56
N TYR A 338 -13.57 18.96 -0.12
CA TYR A 338 -14.27 18.48 -1.32
C TYR A 338 -14.78 19.63 -2.19
N LEU A 339 -14.98 19.36 -3.47
CA LEU A 339 -15.65 20.27 -4.39
C LEU A 339 -17.17 20.08 -4.25
N GLY A 340 -17.92 21.16 -4.01
CA GLY A 340 -19.36 21.14 -3.81
C GLY A 340 -20.08 22.21 -4.61
N GLY A 341 -21.37 21.99 -4.91
CA GLY A 341 -22.14 22.85 -5.81
C GLY A 341 -22.08 22.39 -7.27
N SER A 342 -22.60 23.21 -8.18
CA SER A 342 -22.60 22.92 -9.62
C SER A 342 -22.51 24.21 -10.44
N GLY A 343 -21.95 24.10 -11.66
CA GLY A 343 -21.78 25.23 -12.56
C GLY A 343 -20.98 26.37 -11.93
N THR A 344 -21.53 27.58 -12.00
CA THR A 344 -20.92 28.79 -11.40
C THR A 344 -20.99 28.82 -9.88
N ASN A 345 -21.76 27.92 -9.25
CA ASN A 345 -21.87 27.82 -7.79
C ASN A 345 -20.87 26.82 -7.19
N THR A 346 -20.03 26.21 -8.01
CA THR A 346 -19.04 25.25 -7.53
C THR A 346 -18.00 25.93 -6.65
N SER A 347 -17.68 25.32 -5.52
CA SER A 347 -16.81 25.87 -4.46
C SER A 347 -15.98 24.77 -3.81
N VAL A 348 -14.84 25.14 -3.23
CA VAL A 348 -14.12 24.24 -2.31
C VAL A 348 -14.77 24.37 -0.94
N ASN A 349 -15.20 23.23 -0.40
CA ASN A 349 -15.90 23.12 0.87
C ASN A 349 -15.06 22.30 1.85
N VAL A 350 -15.25 22.60 3.13
CA VAL A 350 -14.69 21.85 4.25
C VAL A 350 -15.81 21.33 5.11
N LYS A 351 -15.80 20.02 5.35
CA LYS A 351 -16.64 19.35 6.34
C LYS A 351 -15.84 19.16 7.62
N GLN A 352 -16.37 19.66 8.72
CA GLN A 352 -15.82 19.47 10.07
C GLN A 352 -16.97 19.38 11.06
N ASP A 353 -16.94 18.39 11.97
CA ASP A 353 -17.98 18.18 13.00
C ASP A 353 -19.42 18.12 12.43
N GLY A 354 -19.56 17.53 11.25
CA GLY A 354 -20.85 17.40 10.54
C GLY A 354 -21.35 18.69 9.89
N ARG A 355 -20.58 19.80 9.93
CA ARG A 355 -20.91 21.07 9.29
C ARG A 355 -20.08 21.27 8.03
N ASP A 356 -20.75 21.59 6.94
CA ASP A 356 -20.13 21.95 5.66
C ASP A 356 -19.98 23.47 5.54
N THR A 357 -18.78 23.94 5.20
CA THR A 357 -18.47 25.36 5.02
C THR A 357 -17.76 25.58 3.69
N GLY A 358 -18.33 26.39 2.79
CA GLY A 358 -17.69 26.80 1.55
C GLY A 358 -16.61 27.84 1.81
N ILE A 359 -15.34 27.46 1.67
CA ILE A 359 -14.18 28.30 2.00
C ILE A 359 -13.58 29.03 0.79
N ILE A 360 -13.79 28.51 -0.42
CA ILE A 360 -13.33 29.15 -1.66
C ILE A 360 -14.51 29.24 -2.63
N LYS A 361 -14.87 30.46 -3.02
CA LYS A 361 -15.95 30.76 -3.97
C LYS A 361 -15.44 31.78 -4.98
N GLU A 362 -15.72 31.53 -6.25
CA GLU A 362 -15.29 32.38 -7.36
C GLU A 362 -16.49 32.73 -8.24
N THR A 363 -16.41 33.84 -8.96
CA THR A 363 -17.50 34.37 -9.80
C THR A 363 -18.07 33.34 -10.79
N TYR A 364 -17.20 32.53 -11.37
CA TYR A 364 -17.57 31.49 -12.34
C TYR A 364 -17.40 30.07 -11.78
N GLY A 365 -17.37 29.95 -10.45
CA GLY A 365 -17.12 28.70 -9.75
C GLY A 365 -15.67 28.23 -9.80
N VAL A 366 -15.34 27.32 -8.90
CA VAL A 366 -14.08 26.57 -8.89
C VAL A 366 -14.25 25.31 -9.75
N GLN A 367 -13.34 25.02 -10.68
CA GLN A 367 -13.45 23.82 -11.53
C GLN A 367 -12.77 22.61 -10.90
N SER A 368 -11.60 22.81 -10.31
CA SER A 368 -10.81 21.75 -9.70
C SER A 368 -9.93 22.30 -8.60
N TYR A 369 -9.51 21.43 -7.69
CA TYR A 369 -8.56 21.75 -6.63
C TYR A 369 -7.68 20.54 -6.33
N CYS A 370 -6.54 20.78 -5.71
CA CYS A 370 -5.74 19.77 -5.02
C CYS A 370 -5.06 20.43 -3.81
N ILE A 371 -4.59 19.61 -2.87
CA ILE A 371 -3.86 20.09 -1.69
C ILE A 371 -2.39 19.73 -1.83
N VAL A 372 -1.53 20.72 -1.60
CA VAL A 372 -0.07 20.61 -1.71
C VAL A 372 0.55 21.30 -0.51
N ASP A 373 1.31 20.57 0.31
CA ASP A 373 2.01 21.08 1.50
C ASP A 373 1.14 22.01 2.37
N ASN A 374 -0.08 21.57 2.71
CA ASN A 374 -1.02 22.37 3.51
C ASN A 374 -1.46 23.69 2.85
N GLN A 375 -1.47 23.75 1.51
CA GLN A 375 -2.09 24.82 0.73
C GLN A 375 -3.08 24.23 -0.27
N ILE A 376 -4.16 24.95 -0.53
CA ILE A 376 -5.15 24.55 -1.55
C ILE A 376 -4.77 25.24 -2.84
N TYR A 377 -4.42 24.47 -3.86
CA TYR A 377 -4.29 24.95 -5.23
C TYR A 377 -5.61 24.70 -5.95
N TYR A 378 -6.12 25.67 -6.70
CA TYR A 378 -7.38 25.49 -7.43
C TYR A 378 -7.39 26.26 -8.74
N SER A 379 -8.15 25.73 -9.70
CA SER A 379 -8.43 26.38 -10.97
C SER A 379 -9.82 27.01 -10.96
N SER A 380 -9.92 28.25 -11.44
CA SER A 380 -11.19 28.93 -11.65
C SER A 380 -11.23 29.64 -13.01
N TYR A 381 -12.39 29.66 -13.66
CA TYR A 381 -12.66 30.54 -14.79
C TYR A 381 -12.60 32.00 -14.32
N VAL A 382 -11.94 32.83 -15.09
CA VAL A 382 -11.76 34.26 -14.80
C VAL A 382 -12.29 35.16 -15.90
N GLU A 383 -12.45 34.66 -17.12
CA GLU A 383 -13.02 35.42 -18.23
C GLU A 383 -13.77 34.52 -19.22
N LYS A 384 -14.87 35.04 -19.76
CA LYS A 384 -15.52 34.54 -20.96
C LYS A 384 -15.55 35.65 -22.00
N THR A 385 -14.98 35.41 -23.18
CA THR A 385 -15.02 36.39 -24.28
C THR A 385 -16.41 36.42 -24.93
N ALA A 386 -16.72 37.51 -25.63
CA ALA A 386 -17.97 37.62 -26.41
C ALA A 386 -18.12 36.52 -27.47
N SER A 387 -17.01 35.98 -27.99
CA SER A 387 -16.98 34.83 -28.90
C SER A 387 -17.21 33.47 -28.21
N GLY A 388 -17.31 33.45 -26.88
CA GLY A 388 -17.59 32.26 -26.07
C GLY A 388 -16.35 31.46 -25.67
N GLU A 389 -15.15 32.05 -25.79
CA GLU A 389 -13.92 31.41 -25.32
C GLU A 389 -13.78 31.63 -23.81
N TRP A 390 -13.36 30.59 -23.10
CA TRP A 390 -13.18 30.64 -21.66
C TRP A 390 -11.70 30.66 -21.31
N TYR A 391 -11.35 31.45 -20.30
CA TYR A 391 -10.02 31.52 -19.74
C TYR A 391 -10.07 31.20 -18.25
N SER A 392 -9.15 30.36 -17.81
CA SER A 392 -8.95 29.98 -16.41
C SER A 392 -7.66 30.56 -15.86
N GLN A 393 -7.55 30.54 -14.54
CA GLN A 393 -6.34 30.88 -13.81
C GLN A 393 -6.21 29.96 -12.57
N ILE A 394 -4.96 29.61 -12.23
CA ILE A 394 -4.65 28.84 -11.03
C ILE A 394 -4.33 29.80 -9.89
N PHE A 395 -4.92 29.51 -8.74
CA PHE A 395 -4.71 30.22 -7.49
C PHE A 395 -4.23 29.26 -6.41
N LYS A 396 -3.69 29.82 -5.34
CA LYS A 396 -3.46 29.10 -4.08
C LYS A 396 -3.98 29.88 -2.89
N THR A 397 -4.42 29.17 -1.86
CA THR A 397 -4.84 29.71 -0.56
C THR A 397 -4.27 28.87 0.58
N ASP A 398 -4.38 29.39 1.80
CA ASP A 398 -4.23 28.58 3.01
C ASP A 398 -5.41 27.58 3.13
N MET A 399 -5.31 26.65 4.08
CA MET A 399 -6.29 25.57 4.30
C MET A 399 -7.68 26.06 4.75
N ASP A 400 -7.83 27.34 5.10
CA ASP A 400 -9.09 28.00 5.44
C ASP A 400 -9.65 28.86 4.29
N GLY A 401 -9.02 28.82 3.12
CA GLY A 401 -9.38 29.62 1.95
C GLY A 401 -8.88 31.07 1.97
N GLN A 402 -8.15 31.49 3.01
CA GLN A 402 -7.60 32.84 3.11
C GLN A 402 -6.28 32.99 2.34
N ASN A 403 -5.79 34.23 2.26
CA ASN A 403 -4.51 34.56 1.63
C ASN A 403 -4.39 34.12 0.17
N LYS A 404 -5.50 34.24 -0.58
CA LYS A 404 -5.58 33.95 -2.03
C LYS A 404 -4.47 34.66 -2.80
N GLN A 405 -3.74 33.89 -3.58
CA GLN A 405 -2.69 34.36 -4.49
C GLN A 405 -2.91 33.76 -5.88
N ALA A 406 -2.81 34.59 -6.92
CA ALA A 406 -2.69 34.10 -8.28
C ALA A 406 -1.33 33.40 -8.44
N VAL A 407 -1.35 32.18 -8.97
CA VAL A 407 -0.16 31.34 -9.17
C VAL A 407 0.23 31.36 -10.65
N SER A 408 -0.73 31.14 -11.55
CA SER A 408 -0.49 31.17 -12.99
C SER A 408 -0.89 32.49 -13.63
N GLU A 409 -0.41 32.76 -14.84
CA GLU A 409 -1.09 33.64 -15.78
C GLU A 409 -2.42 33.03 -16.25
N ARG A 410 -3.22 33.80 -16.99
CA ARG A 410 -4.46 33.29 -17.58
C ARG A 410 -4.15 32.30 -18.69
N PHE A 411 -4.90 31.21 -18.79
CA PHE A 411 -4.76 30.21 -19.84
C PHE A 411 -6.12 29.89 -20.48
N PRO A 412 -6.16 29.57 -21.78
CA PRO A 412 -7.41 29.23 -22.45
C PRO A 412 -7.90 27.86 -21.99
N GLY A 413 -9.22 27.66 -21.95
CA GLY A 413 -9.78 26.35 -21.60
C GLY A 413 -9.99 26.18 -20.11
N VAL A 414 -9.99 24.92 -19.67
CA VAL A 414 -10.28 24.51 -18.30
C VAL A 414 -9.33 23.43 -17.82
N MET A 415 -8.91 23.54 -16.56
CA MET A 415 -8.29 22.44 -15.84
C MET A 415 -9.39 21.67 -15.10
N GLN A 416 -9.86 20.57 -15.69
CA GLN A 416 -11.04 19.84 -15.23
C GLN A 416 -10.79 19.10 -13.92
N ASN A 417 -9.62 18.49 -13.76
CA ASN A 417 -9.17 17.87 -12.52
C ASN A 417 -7.71 18.25 -12.24
N MET A 418 -7.36 18.30 -10.95
CA MET A 418 -5.99 18.52 -10.45
C MET A 418 -5.68 17.46 -9.40
N TYR A 419 -4.49 16.88 -9.46
CA TYR A 419 -4.01 15.84 -8.56
C TYR A 419 -2.59 16.13 -8.13
N TYR A 420 -2.33 16.06 -6.83
CA TYR A 420 -0.96 16.13 -6.34
C TYR A 420 -0.41 14.72 -6.12
N TYR A 421 0.70 14.40 -6.79
CA TYR A 421 1.44 13.17 -6.58
C TYR A 421 2.68 13.53 -5.76
N GLU A 422 2.64 13.26 -4.46
CA GLU A 422 3.67 13.67 -3.49
C GLU A 422 5.06 13.11 -3.86
N ASP A 423 5.13 11.83 -4.24
CA ASP A 423 6.37 11.18 -4.67
C ASP A 423 6.99 11.82 -5.93
N GLU A 424 6.15 12.39 -6.81
CA GLU A 424 6.58 13.11 -8.00
C GLU A 424 6.91 14.60 -7.72
N GLY A 425 6.46 15.12 -6.57
CA GLY A 425 6.54 16.52 -6.20
C GLY A 425 5.83 17.47 -7.18
N GLN A 426 4.85 16.97 -7.96
CA GLN A 426 4.22 17.68 -9.06
C GLN A 426 2.69 17.64 -8.98
N ILE A 427 2.05 18.72 -9.41
CA ILE A 427 0.61 18.75 -9.65
C ILE A 427 0.39 18.34 -11.11
N TYR A 428 -0.43 17.34 -11.32
CA TYR A 428 -0.90 16.92 -12.62
C TYR A 428 -2.35 17.35 -12.82
N GLY A 429 -2.76 17.60 -14.05
CA GLY A 429 -4.13 18.00 -14.33
C GLY A 429 -4.65 17.58 -15.69
N GLU A 430 -5.96 17.48 -15.78
CA GLU A 430 -6.69 17.13 -17.00
C GLU A 430 -7.14 18.42 -17.69
N TYR A 431 -6.42 18.79 -18.74
CA TYR A 431 -6.52 20.09 -19.37
C TYR A 431 -7.29 20.02 -20.68
N HIS A 432 -8.37 20.80 -20.80
CA HIS A 432 -9.15 20.95 -22.03
C HIS A 432 -8.95 22.36 -22.61
N PRO A 433 -8.10 22.54 -23.65
CA PRO A 433 -7.72 23.87 -24.14
C PRO A 433 -8.86 24.69 -24.75
N ALA A 434 -9.88 24.00 -25.30
CA ALA A 434 -10.98 24.63 -26.01
C ALA A 434 -12.29 23.85 -25.85
N ILE A 435 -12.69 23.56 -24.61
CA ILE A 435 -13.85 22.72 -24.27
C ILE A 435 -15.18 23.23 -24.87
N TRP A 436 -15.24 24.51 -25.26
CA TRP A 436 -16.39 25.12 -25.96
C TRP A 436 -16.49 24.75 -27.45
N LYS A 437 -15.45 24.11 -28.02
CA LYS A 437 -15.40 23.66 -29.43
C LYS A 437 -15.52 22.14 -29.58
N GLN A 438 -14.88 21.38 -28.69
CA GLN A 438 -14.77 19.93 -28.76
C GLN A 438 -14.32 19.37 -27.41
N ALA A 439 -14.42 18.05 -27.24
CA ALA A 439 -13.99 17.38 -26.01
C ALA A 439 -12.47 17.29 -25.81
N TYR A 440 -11.66 17.67 -26.82
CA TYR A 440 -10.21 17.47 -26.79
C TYR A 440 -9.56 17.88 -25.46
N GLY A 441 -8.90 16.92 -24.82
CA GLY A 441 -8.26 17.09 -23.52
C GLY A 441 -6.93 16.35 -23.45
N VAL A 442 -5.96 16.91 -22.72
CA VAL A 442 -4.59 16.41 -22.57
C VAL A 442 -4.20 16.39 -21.09
N ALA A 443 -3.24 15.54 -20.74
CA ALA A 443 -2.61 15.61 -19.43
C ALA A 443 -1.65 16.81 -19.37
N ALA A 444 -1.62 17.50 -18.24
CA ALA A 444 -0.77 18.64 -17.99
C ALA A 444 -0.01 18.50 -16.68
N VAL A 445 1.13 19.17 -16.58
CA VAL A 445 1.85 19.41 -15.33
C VAL A 445 1.76 20.88 -14.98
N ILE A 446 1.41 21.15 -13.72
CA ILE A 446 1.34 22.48 -13.13
C ILE A 446 2.50 22.57 -12.13
N SER A 447 3.45 23.45 -12.41
CA SER A 447 4.53 23.71 -11.46
C SER A 447 4.06 24.65 -10.35
N ARG A 448 4.75 24.61 -9.21
CA ARG A 448 4.42 25.42 -8.03
C ARG A 448 4.60 26.94 -8.25
N ASP A 449 5.36 27.33 -9.28
CA ASP A 449 5.52 28.71 -9.74
C ASP A 449 4.49 29.11 -10.81
N GLY A 450 3.54 28.23 -11.14
CA GLY A 450 2.39 28.53 -11.99
C GLY A 450 2.58 28.38 -13.49
N ASN A 451 3.73 27.85 -13.93
CA ASN A 451 3.86 27.40 -15.30
C ASN A 451 3.02 26.14 -15.53
N ILE A 452 2.35 26.09 -16.67
CA ILE A 452 1.52 24.95 -17.07
C ILE A 452 2.11 24.36 -18.34
N TYR A 453 2.39 23.06 -18.29
CA TYR A 453 2.97 22.32 -19.40
C TYR A 453 1.99 21.25 -19.84
N ARG A 454 1.64 21.20 -21.13
CA ARG A 454 0.97 20.01 -21.68
C ARG A 454 2.00 18.91 -21.86
N ILE A 455 1.64 17.68 -21.48
CA ILE A 455 2.45 16.49 -21.74
C ILE A 455 2.23 16.10 -23.20
N ASN A 456 3.30 15.80 -23.92
CA ASN A 456 3.22 15.34 -25.30
C ASN A 456 2.71 13.91 -25.35
N ASP A 457 1.59 13.73 -26.04
CA ASP A 457 0.86 12.46 -26.16
C ASP A 457 0.73 11.98 -27.61
N SER A 458 1.31 12.71 -28.56
CA SER A 458 1.16 12.46 -30.00
C SER A 458 1.65 11.07 -30.43
N SER A 459 2.71 10.55 -29.81
CA SER A 459 3.21 9.20 -30.08
C SER A 459 2.39 8.10 -29.39
N ALA A 460 1.60 8.45 -28.37
CA ALA A 460 0.82 7.51 -27.57
C ALA A 460 -0.60 7.31 -28.13
N ARG A 461 -1.20 8.36 -28.72
CA ARG A 461 -2.52 8.30 -29.37
C ARG A 461 -2.47 7.58 -30.72
N THR A 462 -2.32 6.25 -30.69
CA THR A 462 -2.21 5.43 -31.90
C THR A 462 -3.14 4.22 -31.89
N GLY A 463 -3.49 3.72 -33.08
CA GLY A 463 -4.28 2.49 -33.25
C GLY A 463 -5.81 2.67 -33.13
N LYS A 464 -6.28 3.90 -32.93
CA LYS A 464 -7.71 4.26 -32.91
C LYS A 464 -7.93 5.56 -33.69
N HIS A 465 -9.11 5.72 -34.27
CA HIS A 465 -9.52 6.95 -34.95
C HIS A 465 -10.36 7.81 -34.00
N VAL A 466 -10.23 9.13 -34.13
CA VAL A 466 -10.94 10.15 -33.34
C VAL A 466 -11.26 11.35 -34.24
N ASP A 467 -12.36 12.03 -33.95
CA ASP A 467 -12.81 13.24 -34.67
C ASP A 467 -12.43 14.54 -33.92
N GLY A 468 -11.48 14.46 -32.99
CA GLY A 468 -11.06 15.56 -32.12
C GLY A 468 -11.93 15.74 -30.87
N ASN A 469 -12.91 14.86 -30.64
CA ASN A 469 -13.68 14.79 -29.40
C ASN A 469 -13.09 13.75 -28.44
N ASP A 470 -11.78 13.81 -28.20
CA ASP A 470 -11.08 12.80 -27.43
C ASP A 470 -10.22 13.38 -26.29
N MET A 471 -10.27 12.78 -25.10
CA MET A 471 -9.63 13.32 -23.90
C MET A 471 -8.74 12.31 -23.20
N LEU A 472 -7.86 12.80 -22.33
CA LEU A 472 -7.12 11.96 -21.40
C LEU A 472 -7.68 12.13 -20.00
N GLU A 473 -8.00 11.01 -19.36
CA GLU A 473 -8.23 10.91 -17.92
C GLU A 473 -6.97 10.38 -17.26
N ILE A 474 -6.46 11.05 -16.23
CA ILE A 474 -5.24 10.64 -15.52
C ILE A 474 -5.59 9.53 -14.55
N VAL A 475 -4.91 8.40 -14.70
CA VAL A 475 -5.09 7.24 -13.81
C VAL A 475 -4.05 7.25 -12.72
N MET A 476 -2.77 7.39 -13.08
CA MET A 476 -1.66 7.37 -12.12
C MET A 476 -0.44 8.10 -12.68
N ALA A 477 0.28 8.84 -11.84
CA ALA A 477 1.62 9.33 -12.13
C ALA A 477 2.61 8.70 -11.14
N ARG A 478 3.70 8.12 -11.66
CA ARG A 478 4.77 7.51 -10.87
C ARG A 478 6.03 7.35 -11.70
N ASP A 479 7.20 7.59 -11.09
CA ASP A 479 8.53 7.48 -11.67
C ASP A 479 8.69 8.26 -12.99
N GLY A 480 8.12 9.47 -13.05
CA GLY A 480 8.14 10.30 -14.25
C GLY A 480 7.27 9.80 -15.41
N LYS A 481 6.43 8.78 -15.19
CA LYS A 481 5.43 8.30 -16.13
C LYS A 481 4.04 8.76 -15.71
N VAL A 482 3.17 8.97 -16.69
CA VAL A 482 1.74 9.25 -16.48
C VAL A 482 0.93 8.25 -17.28
N ILE A 483 0.17 7.40 -16.58
CA ILE A 483 -0.78 6.47 -17.18
C ILE A 483 -2.12 7.19 -17.30
N CYS A 484 -2.71 7.16 -18.50
CA CYS A 484 -3.99 7.76 -18.79
C CYS A 484 -4.94 6.74 -19.45
N LEU A 485 -6.24 6.97 -19.28
CA LEU A 485 -7.25 6.44 -20.21
C LEU A 485 -7.46 7.49 -21.31
N TRP A 486 -7.20 7.10 -22.55
CA TRP A 486 -7.57 7.86 -23.73
C TRP A 486 -9.00 7.51 -24.11
N HIS A 487 -9.87 8.50 -24.00
CA HIS A 487 -11.29 8.39 -24.31
C HIS A 487 -11.61 9.06 -25.63
N ASP A 488 -12.47 8.44 -26.42
CA ASP A 488 -13.25 9.11 -27.45
C ASP A 488 -14.65 9.35 -26.91
N CYS A 489 -15.20 10.53 -27.19
CA CYS A 489 -16.35 11.04 -26.47
C CYS A 489 -17.41 11.59 -27.42
N ASP A 490 -18.68 11.42 -27.03
CA ASP A 490 -19.72 12.28 -27.56
C ASP A 490 -19.59 13.66 -26.93
N TRP A 491 -19.60 14.70 -27.76
CA TRP A 491 -19.56 16.08 -27.31
C TRP A 491 -20.61 16.91 -28.02
N ASN A 492 -21.25 17.81 -27.26
CA ASN A 492 -22.08 18.85 -27.83
C ASN A 492 -21.84 20.19 -27.14
N ARG A 493 -22.12 21.28 -27.86
CA ARG A 493 -21.81 22.65 -27.39
C ARG A 493 -22.58 23.06 -26.13
N SER A 494 -23.77 22.52 -25.92
CA SER A 494 -24.66 22.93 -24.81
C SER A 494 -24.40 22.16 -23.52
N SER A 495 -23.99 20.90 -23.64
CA SER A 495 -23.85 19.96 -22.52
C SER A 495 -22.41 19.51 -22.29
N GLY A 496 -21.47 19.88 -23.18
CA GLY A 496 -20.10 19.38 -23.15
C GLY A 496 -20.03 17.90 -23.53
N ILE A 497 -19.18 17.16 -22.84
CA ILE A 497 -18.99 15.71 -22.99
C ILE A 497 -20.22 14.97 -22.44
N THR A 498 -20.93 14.21 -23.27
CA THR A 498 -22.15 13.50 -22.85
C THR A 498 -21.96 12.01 -22.59
N SER A 499 -20.96 11.39 -23.24
CA SER A 499 -20.68 9.97 -23.07
C SER A 499 -19.23 9.66 -23.48
N VAL A 500 -18.68 8.56 -22.95
CA VAL A 500 -17.44 7.95 -23.45
C VAL A 500 -17.83 6.80 -24.37
N LEU A 501 -17.34 6.84 -25.61
CA LEU A 501 -17.60 5.85 -26.65
C LEU A 501 -16.67 4.64 -26.53
N TRP A 502 -15.39 4.88 -26.25
CA TRP A 502 -14.41 3.85 -25.94
C TRP A 502 -13.27 4.42 -25.10
N SER A 503 -12.53 3.53 -24.45
CA SER A 503 -11.33 3.86 -23.68
C SER A 503 -10.17 2.99 -24.12
N LYS A 504 -8.96 3.55 -24.10
CA LYS A 504 -7.70 2.84 -24.30
C LYS A 504 -6.64 3.35 -23.33
N ALA A 505 -5.97 2.44 -22.64
CA ALA A 505 -4.83 2.77 -21.79
C ALA A 505 -3.65 3.28 -22.64
N ILE A 506 -3.04 4.36 -22.17
CA ILE A 506 -1.80 4.90 -22.73
C ILE A 506 -0.82 5.27 -21.62
N GLU A 507 0.47 5.21 -21.91
CA GLU A 507 1.56 5.65 -21.02
C GLU A 507 2.27 6.84 -21.66
N LEU A 508 2.46 7.90 -20.87
CA LEU A 508 3.13 9.13 -21.25
C LEU A 508 4.41 9.34 -20.43
N ASN A 509 5.40 10.02 -21.03
CA ASN A 509 6.56 10.49 -20.30
C ASN A 509 6.28 11.90 -19.79
N SER A 510 6.21 12.09 -18.47
CA SER A 510 5.90 13.40 -17.90
C SER A 510 6.95 14.43 -18.30
N GLY A 511 8.21 14.05 -18.51
CA GLY A 511 9.29 14.94 -18.93
C GLY A 511 9.20 15.45 -20.38
N ASP A 512 8.48 14.76 -21.26
CA ASP A 512 8.22 15.24 -22.63
C ASP A 512 7.02 16.17 -22.63
N ARG A 513 7.26 17.43 -22.30
CA ARG A 513 6.21 18.43 -22.06
C ARG A 513 6.54 19.77 -22.72
N VAL A 514 5.51 20.53 -23.08
CA VAL A 514 5.62 21.83 -23.73
C VAL A 514 4.82 22.85 -22.94
N LEU A 515 5.43 24.01 -22.67
CA LEU A 515 4.75 25.13 -22.00
C LEU A 515 3.54 25.56 -22.84
N ILE A 516 2.39 25.80 -22.21
CA ILE A 516 1.22 26.31 -22.92
C ILE A 516 1.34 27.82 -23.15
N ASP A 517 0.74 28.31 -24.23
CA ASP A 517 0.65 29.76 -24.47
C ASP A 517 -0.37 30.38 -23.49
N MET A 518 0.14 31.21 -22.59
CA MET A 518 -0.67 31.97 -21.65
C MET A 518 -1.24 33.23 -22.33
N ALA A 519 -2.44 33.63 -21.92
CA ALA A 519 -3.06 34.87 -22.37
C ALA A 519 -2.52 36.05 -21.53
N ALA A 520 -2.00 37.07 -22.20
CA ALA A 520 -1.55 38.30 -21.55
C ALA A 520 -2.72 38.99 -20.83
N GLY A 521 -2.49 39.39 -19.57
CA GLY A 521 -3.54 40.02 -18.75
C GLY A 521 -3.86 41.45 -19.18
N THR A 522 -5.12 41.73 -19.48
CA THR A 522 -5.72 43.05 -19.24
C THR A 522 -6.33 43.06 -17.85
N ALA A 523 -6.02 44.10 -17.07
CA ALA A 523 -6.61 44.31 -15.75
C ALA A 523 -8.15 44.34 -15.85
N PRO A 524 -8.89 43.85 -14.83
CA PRO A 524 -10.34 43.82 -14.89
C PRO A 524 -10.89 45.25 -14.93
N GLU A 525 -11.52 45.64 -16.04
CA GLU A 525 -12.44 46.77 -16.06
C GLU A 525 -13.74 46.34 -15.37
N GLU A 526 -14.17 47.10 -14.36
CA GLU A 526 -15.52 47.01 -13.81
C GLU A 526 -16.53 47.35 -14.91
N SER A 527 -17.02 46.36 -15.64
CA SER A 527 -18.07 46.52 -16.64
C SER A 527 -19.43 46.18 -16.03
N SER A 528 -20.28 47.20 -15.95
CA SER A 528 -21.68 47.15 -15.56
C SER A 528 -22.48 46.09 -16.33
N ALA A 529 -23.33 45.37 -15.59
CA ALA A 529 -24.22 44.33 -16.09
C ALA A 529 -25.24 44.86 -17.12
N THR A 530 -25.36 44.13 -18.23
CA THR A 530 -26.58 44.09 -19.04
C THR A 530 -26.95 42.62 -19.23
N GLU A 531 -28.17 42.28 -18.81
CA GLU A 531 -28.76 40.94 -18.92
C GLU A 531 -28.92 40.54 -20.38
N GLU A 532 -28.24 39.47 -20.80
CA GLU A 532 -28.65 38.66 -21.94
C GLU A 532 -28.63 37.17 -21.53
N THR A 533 -29.65 36.46 -21.99
CA THR A 533 -30.11 35.15 -21.51
C THR A 533 -29.05 34.05 -21.60
N ASP A 534 -28.85 33.36 -20.47
CA ASP A 534 -27.89 32.29 -20.21
C ASP A 534 -28.03 31.06 -21.13
N ALA A 535 -26.99 30.82 -21.94
CA ALA A 535 -26.65 29.46 -22.38
C ALA A 535 -25.65 28.87 -21.36
N ILE A 536 -26.20 28.06 -20.46
CA ILE A 536 -25.52 27.35 -19.37
C ILE A 536 -24.61 26.27 -19.98
N VAL A 537 -23.29 26.35 -19.77
CA VAL A 537 -22.40 25.18 -19.88
C VAL A 537 -22.27 24.62 -18.48
N GLN A 538 -22.93 23.49 -18.20
CA GLN A 538 -22.78 22.77 -16.93
C GLN A 538 -21.51 21.89 -16.99
N PRO A 539 -20.67 21.85 -15.94
CA PRO A 539 -19.73 20.75 -15.76
C PRO A 539 -20.52 19.46 -15.45
N ILE A 540 -20.10 18.35 -16.04
CA ILE A 540 -20.82 17.07 -16.04
C ILE A 540 -20.77 16.40 -14.67
N ILE A 541 -21.96 16.07 -14.18
CA ILE A 541 -22.22 15.03 -13.20
C ILE A 541 -22.00 13.69 -13.92
N THR A 542 -21.00 12.91 -13.52
CA THR A 542 -21.05 11.45 -13.79
C THR A 542 -22.35 10.88 -13.21
N PRO A 543 -23.09 10.03 -13.95
CA PRO A 543 -24.47 9.72 -13.62
C PRO A 543 -24.63 9.16 -12.20
N PRO A 544 -25.65 9.60 -11.44
CA PRO A 544 -26.01 8.99 -10.18
C PRO A 544 -26.65 7.61 -10.42
N SER A 545 -26.25 6.62 -9.63
CA SER A 545 -27.06 5.43 -9.39
C SER A 545 -27.89 5.68 -8.13
N ASP A 546 -29.20 5.43 -8.22
CA ASP A 546 -30.21 5.73 -7.22
C ASP A 546 -29.85 5.27 -5.80
N ILE A 547 -29.78 6.20 -4.85
CA ILE A 547 -30.12 5.98 -3.44
C ILE A 547 -30.79 7.25 -2.93
N SER A 548 -32.12 7.23 -2.83
CA SER A 548 -32.87 8.25 -2.08
C SER A 548 -32.89 7.90 -0.58
N PRO A 549 -32.57 8.82 0.33
CA PRO A 549 -32.82 8.67 1.76
C PRO A 549 -34.15 9.32 2.15
N SER A 550 -34.99 8.62 2.91
CA SER A 550 -36.13 9.21 3.61
C SER A 550 -36.14 8.73 5.05
N ASN A 551 -36.04 9.67 5.99
CA ASN A 551 -35.97 9.42 7.43
C ASN A 551 -37.35 9.44 8.12
N THR A 552 -37.61 8.37 8.88
CA THR A 552 -38.33 8.25 10.19
C THR A 552 -39.86 8.50 10.32
N PRO A 553 -40.56 7.96 11.36
CA PRO A 553 -40.13 7.07 12.48
C PRO A 553 -40.99 5.81 12.74
N THR A 554 -40.41 4.90 13.54
CA THR A 554 -40.90 3.83 14.42
C THR A 554 -42.41 3.49 14.48
N VAL A 555 -42.75 2.19 14.33
CA VAL A 555 -43.57 1.31 15.21
C VAL A 555 -43.84 -0.04 14.46
N ALA A 556 -43.44 -1.17 15.04
CA ALA A 556 -43.94 -2.52 14.69
C ALA A 556 -45.34 -2.72 15.32
N PRO A 557 -46.24 -3.65 14.90
CA PRO A 557 -45.97 -4.95 14.26
C PRO A 557 -47.07 -5.45 13.25
N VAL A 558 -47.01 -6.75 12.93
CA VAL A 558 -48.09 -7.67 12.49
C VAL A 558 -48.08 -8.09 11.00
N ASN A 559 -47.76 -9.37 10.79
CA ASN A 559 -48.10 -10.18 9.62
C ASN A 559 -49.60 -10.58 9.72
N PRO A 560 -50.41 -10.60 8.64
CA PRO A 560 -50.54 -11.86 7.91
C PRO A 560 -50.78 -11.76 6.39
N SER A 561 -50.29 -12.77 5.68
CA SER A 561 -50.92 -13.63 4.66
C SER A 561 -52.03 -13.09 3.74
N ILE A 562 -51.93 -13.42 2.43
CA ILE A 562 -52.94 -14.06 1.53
C ILE A 562 -52.44 -13.84 0.09
N ASN A 563 -51.79 -14.83 -0.55
CA ASN A 563 -52.36 -15.92 -1.35
C ASN A 563 -52.96 -15.46 -2.70
N ASN A 564 -52.33 -15.87 -3.81
CA ASN A 564 -52.91 -16.70 -4.88
C ASN A 564 -52.19 -16.50 -6.23
N ASP A 565 -51.44 -17.52 -6.65
CA ASP A 565 -51.25 -17.87 -8.06
C ASP A 565 -52.62 -18.07 -8.75
N PRO A 566 -52.71 -18.00 -10.08
CA PRO A 566 -52.66 -19.25 -10.86
C PRO A 566 -51.89 -19.13 -12.21
N LEU A 567 -51.00 -20.08 -12.52
CA LEU A 567 -51.20 -21.33 -13.31
C LEU A 567 -50.71 -21.26 -14.78
N ILE A 568 -49.79 -22.20 -15.10
CA ILE A 568 -49.83 -23.20 -16.20
C ILE A 568 -49.60 -22.68 -17.63
N SER A 569 -48.85 -23.27 -18.57
CA SER A 569 -48.16 -24.57 -18.81
C SER A 569 -47.20 -24.31 -20.01
N THR A 570 -46.32 -25.17 -20.57
CA THR A 570 -46.29 -26.63 -20.78
C THR A 570 -44.90 -27.00 -21.33
N ASP A 571 -44.41 -28.17 -20.92
CA ASP A 571 -43.68 -29.21 -21.68
C ASP A 571 -42.20 -29.10 -22.13
N LYS A 572 -41.47 -30.16 -21.70
CA LYS A 572 -40.13 -30.71 -22.06
C LYS A 572 -40.27 -31.69 -23.27
N PRO A 573 -39.26 -32.50 -23.71
CA PRO A 573 -37.80 -32.53 -23.45
C PRO A 573 -36.95 -32.67 -24.75
N GLY A 574 -35.62 -32.47 -24.67
CA GLY A 574 -34.69 -32.80 -25.75
C GLY A 574 -33.25 -32.94 -25.26
N GLN A 575 -32.68 -34.10 -25.52
CA GLN A 575 -31.41 -34.67 -25.05
C GLN A 575 -30.25 -34.22 -25.97
N GLU A 576 -29.07 -33.90 -25.41
CA GLU A 576 -27.73 -34.39 -25.85
C GLU A 576 -26.53 -33.44 -25.55
N THR A 577 -25.53 -34.07 -24.94
CA THR A 577 -24.06 -33.87 -25.04
C THR A 577 -23.39 -32.64 -24.41
N LEU A 578 -22.67 -32.93 -23.31
CA LEU A 578 -21.56 -32.16 -22.76
C LEU A 578 -20.32 -32.21 -23.68
N PRO A 579 -19.56 -31.11 -23.83
CA PRO A 579 -18.17 -31.16 -24.21
C PRO A 579 -17.24 -31.02 -23.00
N THR A 580 -16.27 -31.95 -22.94
CA THR A 580 -15.13 -32.06 -22.03
C THR A 580 -14.18 -30.86 -22.15
N PRO A 581 -13.63 -30.31 -21.05
CA PRO A 581 -12.60 -29.27 -21.13
C PRO A 581 -11.26 -29.89 -21.51
N THR A 582 -10.63 -29.34 -22.57
CA THR A 582 -9.30 -29.73 -23.02
C THR A 582 -8.25 -28.96 -22.22
N VAL A 583 -7.40 -29.68 -21.50
CA VAL A 583 -6.27 -29.16 -20.73
C VAL A 583 -5.11 -28.83 -21.68
N PRO A 584 -4.57 -27.60 -21.71
CA PRO A 584 -3.32 -27.31 -22.42
C PRO A 584 -2.10 -27.80 -21.61
N PRO A 585 -1.02 -28.21 -22.28
CA PRO A 585 0.13 -28.88 -21.65
C PRO A 585 0.95 -27.94 -20.76
N VAL A 586 1.38 -28.48 -19.62
CA VAL A 586 2.29 -27.89 -18.65
C VAL A 586 3.66 -27.66 -19.28
N SER A 587 4.12 -26.41 -19.27
CA SER A 587 5.51 -26.03 -19.57
C SER A 587 6.34 -26.09 -18.29
N GLU A 588 7.31 -27.03 -18.24
CA GLU A 588 8.30 -27.16 -17.17
C GLU A 588 9.23 -25.93 -17.09
N PRO A 589 9.46 -25.36 -15.90
CA PRO A 589 10.61 -24.47 -15.68
C PRO A 589 11.85 -25.30 -15.36
N SER A 590 12.82 -25.28 -16.27
CA SER A 590 14.18 -25.76 -16.04
C SER A 590 14.91 -24.87 -15.03
N GLY A 591 15.19 -25.40 -13.84
CA GLY A 591 16.02 -24.74 -12.84
C GLY A 591 16.46 -25.75 -11.78
N ASN A 592 17.61 -26.39 -11.99
CA ASN A 592 18.23 -27.31 -11.05
C ASN A 592 18.52 -26.59 -9.72
N VAL A 593 17.76 -26.90 -8.66
CA VAL A 593 18.13 -26.59 -7.28
C VAL A 593 18.71 -27.86 -6.66
N GLN A 594 20.00 -27.79 -6.33
CA GLN A 594 20.75 -28.88 -5.71
C GLN A 594 20.38 -28.96 -4.23
N ILE A 595 19.73 -30.06 -3.83
CA ILE A 595 19.39 -30.39 -2.44
C ILE A 595 20.64 -31.02 -1.81
N ILE A 596 21.15 -30.43 -0.71
CA ILE A 596 22.10 -31.09 0.19
C ILE A 596 21.31 -31.52 1.44
N PRO A 597 21.12 -32.82 1.69
CA PRO A 597 20.61 -33.30 2.96
C PRO A 597 21.73 -33.28 3.99
N ILE A 598 21.48 -32.69 5.16
CA ILE A 598 22.31 -32.91 6.35
C ILE A 598 21.46 -33.78 7.28
N GLY A 599 21.94 -35.00 7.51
CA GLY A 599 21.42 -35.92 8.53
C GLY A 599 22.11 -35.73 9.86
#